data_AF-A0A837HPZ2-F1
#
_entry.id   AF-A0A837HPZ2-F1
#
_cell.length_a   1.000
_cell.length_b   1.000
_cell.length_c   1.000
_cell.angle_alpha   90.00
_cell.angle_beta   90.00
_cell.angle_gamma   90.00
#
_symmetry.space_group_name_H-M   'P 1'
#
loop_
_entity.id
_entity.type
_entity.pdbx_description
1 polymer ?
#
loop_
_entity_poly.entity_id
_entity_poly.type
_entity_poly.pdbx_seq_one_letter_code
_entity_poly.pdbx_strand_id
1 'polypeptide(L)'
;MISKIKQKGSILVFSVMILTILLTISITLAKVFIPKIRVATEAVNSVSAIFAADTGIEWCLYTFRHDINYAKPNMTNSAINYYSVYKGSDPIELSMTPFCGPEVVPMPSFRSVGTYAGISRSMEIYKSEN
;
A
#
# COMPACT_ATOMS: atom_id res chain seq x y z
N MET A 1 -58.13 -43.90 -17.97
CA MET A 1 -57.35 -43.80 -16.72
C MET A 1 -55.95 -43.29 -17.07
N ILE A 2 -55.70 -41.99 -16.92
CA ILE A 2 -54.47 -41.34 -17.41
C ILE A 2 -53.37 -41.52 -16.37
N SER A 3 -52.29 -42.21 -16.77
CA SER A 3 -51.12 -42.55 -15.95
C SER A 3 -50.41 -41.31 -15.39
N LYS A 4 -50.52 -41.09 -14.08
CA LYS A 4 -49.87 -40.02 -13.30
C LYS A 4 -48.48 -40.46 -12.79
N ILE A 5 -47.53 -40.80 -13.66
CA ILE A 5 -46.21 -41.32 -13.21
C ILE A 5 -45.00 -40.42 -13.56
N LYS A 6 -45.16 -39.28 -14.23
CA LYS A 6 -44.00 -38.48 -14.74
C LYS A 6 -43.59 -37.21 -13.96
N GLN A 7 -44.03 -36.98 -12.72
CA GLN A 7 -43.73 -35.72 -12.01
C GLN A 7 -42.54 -35.76 -11.02
N LYS A 8 -42.11 -36.95 -10.55
CA LYS A 8 -41.05 -37.06 -9.53
C LYS A 8 -39.62 -36.82 -10.03
N GLY A 9 -39.34 -36.98 -11.32
CA GLY A 9 -38.04 -36.66 -11.89
C GLY A 9 -37.83 -35.15 -12.08
N SER A 10 -38.90 -34.42 -12.39
CA SER A 10 -38.84 -32.98 -12.69
C SER A 10 -38.49 -32.15 -11.45
N ILE A 11 -38.98 -32.53 -10.26
CA ILE A 11 -38.68 -31.80 -9.02
C ILE A 11 -37.19 -31.86 -8.66
N LEU A 12 -36.53 -32.98 -8.95
CA LEU A 12 -35.10 -33.16 -8.68
C LEU A 12 -34.25 -32.25 -9.58
N VAL A 13 -34.61 -32.16 -10.87
CA VAL A 13 -33.94 -31.26 -11.81
C VAL A 13 -34.12 -29.79 -11.40
N PHE A 14 -35.32 -29.39 -10.99
CA PHE A 14 -35.57 -28.03 -10.49
C PHE A 14 -34.77 -27.72 -9.23
N SER A 15 -34.72 -28.64 -8.26
CA SER A 15 -33.93 -28.46 -7.04
C SER A 15 -32.44 -28.31 -7.35
N VAL A 16 -31.90 -29.15 -8.24
CA VAL A 16 -30.49 -29.05 -8.66
C VAL A 16 -30.21 -27.72 -9.38
N MET A 17 -31.12 -27.28 -10.26
CA MET A 17 -31.00 -25.99 -10.95
C MET A 17 -31.01 -24.80 -9.98
N ILE A 18 -31.88 -24.83 -8.96
CA ILE A 18 -31.93 -23.77 -7.93
C ILE A 18 -30.65 -23.79 -7.10
N LEU A 19 -30.16 -24.97 -6.71
CA LEU A 19 -28.92 -25.11 -5.95
C LEU A 19 -27.70 -24.61 -6.73
N THR A 20 -27.61 -24.88 -8.05
CA THR A 20 -26.51 -24.37 -8.88
C THR A 20 -26.57 -22.86 -9.04
N ILE A 21 -27.76 -22.27 -9.18
CA ILE A 21 -27.94 -20.81 -9.21
C ILE A 21 -27.47 -20.20 -7.88
N LEU A 22 -27.92 -20.72 -6.75
CA LEU A 22 -27.54 -20.23 -5.42
C LEU A 22 -26.02 -20.36 -5.17
N LEU A 23 -25.41 -21.48 -5.58
CA LEU A 23 -23.97 -21.69 -5.49
C LEU A 23 -23.19 -20.70 -6.37
N THR A 24 -23.69 -20.42 -7.58
CA THR A 24 -23.05 -19.46 -8.48
C THR A 24 -23.09 -18.05 -7.92
N ILE A 25 -24.21 -17.64 -7.32
CA ILE A 25 -24.38 -16.34 -6.68
C ILE A 25 -23.41 -16.21 -5.49
N SER A 26 -23.32 -17.23 -4.63
CA SER A 26 -22.44 -17.18 -3.45
C SER A 26 -20.97 -17.13 -3.82
N ILE A 27 -20.52 -17.90 -4.82
CA ILE A 27 -19.13 -17.83 -5.32
C ILE A 27 -18.84 -16.46 -5.93
N THR A 28 -19.80 -15.89 -6.67
CA THR A 28 -19.65 -14.55 -7.26
C THR A 28 -19.48 -13.49 -6.17
N LEU A 29 -20.30 -13.55 -5.11
CA LEU A 29 -20.17 -12.65 -3.96
C LEU A 29 -18.83 -12.81 -3.25
N ALA A 30 -18.40 -14.05 -3.01
CA ALA A 30 -17.10 -14.33 -2.40
C ALA A 30 -15.94 -13.70 -3.21
N LYS A 31 -15.98 -13.80 -4.54
CA LYS A 31 -15.00 -13.17 -5.43
C LYS A 31 -15.00 -11.64 -5.36
N VAL A 32 -16.11 -11.01 -5.02
CA VAL A 32 -16.20 -9.55 -4.86
C VAL A 32 -15.73 -9.11 -3.48
N PHE A 33 -16.08 -9.84 -2.42
CA PHE A 33 -15.76 -9.43 -1.05
C PHE A 33 -14.31 -9.69 -0.65
N ILE A 34 -13.71 -10.81 -1.06
CA ILE A 34 -12.33 -11.15 -0.67
C ILE A 34 -11.33 -10.06 -1.10
N PRO A 35 -11.34 -9.54 -2.34
CA PRO A 35 -10.46 -8.44 -2.73
C PRO A 35 -10.75 -7.15 -1.96
N LYS A 36 -12.01 -6.85 -1.65
CA LYS A 36 -12.38 -5.64 -0.89
C LYS A 36 -11.83 -5.66 0.53
N ILE A 37 -11.86 -6.81 1.21
CA ILE A 37 -11.26 -6.98 2.54
C ILE A 37 -9.76 -6.74 2.45
N ARG A 38 -9.08 -7.31 1.46
CA ARG A 38 -7.64 -7.07 1.24
C ARG A 38 -7.36 -5.59 1.04
N VAL A 39 -8.07 -4.91 0.15
CA VAL A 39 -7.85 -3.46 -0.07
C VAL A 39 -8.07 -2.65 1.21
N ALA A 40 -9.06 -3.02 2.04
CA ALA A 40 -9.26 -2.36 3.33
C ALA A 40 -8.08 -2.56 4.30
N THR A 41 -7.50 -3.76 4.38
CA THR A 41 -6.32 -4.00 5.21
C THR A 41 -5.09 -3.27 4.66
N GLU A 42 -4.90 -3.26 3.33
CA GLU A 42 -3.81 -2.52 2.71
C GLU A 42 -3.94 -1.01 2.95
N ALA A 43 -5.17 -0.47 3.00
CA ALA A 43 -5.42 0.93 3.28
C ALA A 43 -5.02 1.31 4.72
N VAL A 44 -5.34 0.49 5.71
CA VAL A 44 -4.93 0.72 7.11
C VAL A 44 -3.41 0.68 7.23
N ASN A 45 -2.77 -0.34 6.66
CA ASN A 45 -1.31 -0.47 6.69
C ASN A 45 -0.60 0.64 5.90
N SER A 46 -1.25 1.21 4.88
CA SER A 46 -0.73 2.37 4.13
C SER A 46 -0.56 3.60 5.00
N VAL A 47 -1.39 3.80 6.04
CA VAL A 47 -1.26 4.95 6.94
C VAL A 47 0.07 4.90 7.69
N SER A 48 0.45 3.73 8.20
CA SER A 48 1.75 3.52 8.86
C SER A 48 2.93 3.72 7.90
N ALA A 49 2.79 3.25 6.66
CA ALA A 49 3.80 3.47 5.62
C ALA A 49 3.94 4.96 5.26
N ILE A 50 2.83 5.71 5.18
CA ILE A 50 2.82 7.16 4.96
C ILE A 50 3.49 7.89 6.13
N PHE A 51 3.14 7.54 7.37
CA PHE A 51 3.76 8.12 8.57
C PHE A 51 5.29 7.94 8.59
N ALA A 52 5.78 6.77 8.16
CA ALA A 52 7.21 6.52 8.06
C ALA A 52 7.88 7.35 6.96
N ALA A 53 7.22 7.50 5.81
CA ALA A 53 7.69 8.36 4.72
C ALA A 53 7.78 9.83 5.18
N ASP A 54 6.74 10.31 5.86
CA ASP A 54 6.65 11.69 6.37
C ASP A 54 7.73 11.97 7.42
N THR A 55 7.94 11.05 8.37
CA THR A 55 9.01 11.20 9.36
C THR A 55 10.39 11.29 8.70
N GLY A 56 10.63 10.47 7.67
CA GLY A 56 11.86 10.53 6.91
C GLY A 56 12.05 11.86 6.19
N ILE A 57 11.00 12.40 5.58
CA ILE A 57 11.11 13.66 4.84
C ILE A 57 11.31 14.86 5.77
N GLU A 58 10.58 14.93 6.88
CA GLU A 58 10.72 15.98 7.89
C GLU A 58 12.11 15.96 8.53
N TRP A 59 12.67 14.79 8.82
CA TRP A 59 14.05 14.69 9.31
C TRP A 59 15.05 15.26 8.30
N CYS A 60 14.88 14.98 7.01
CA CYS A 60 15.74 15.52 5.97
C CYS A 60 15.63 17.02 5.81
N LEU A 61 14.40 17.55 5.83
CA LEU A 61 14.15 19.00 5.81
C LEU A 61 14.76 19.68 7.04
N TYR A 62 14.64 19.08 8.21
CA TYR A 62 15.15 19.63 9.46
C TYR A 62 16.67 19.70 9.49
N THR A 63 17.35 18.61 9.12
CA THR A 63 18.80 18.53 8.96
C THR A 63 19.31 19.53 7.92
N PHE A 64 18.61 19.67 6.79
CA PHE A 64 18.98 20.64 5.76
C PHE A 64 18.85 22.10 6.23
N ARG A 65 17.76 22.45 6.94
CA ARG A 65 17.52 23.82 7.42
C ARG A 65 18.53 24.28 8.47
N HIS A 66 19.06 23.35 9.26
CA HIS A 66 19.94 23.68 10.38
C HIS A 66 21.41 23.37 10.10
N ASP A 67 21.75 22.87 8.91
CA ASP A 67 23.12 22.54 8.51
C ASP A 67 23.82 21.54 9.46
N ILE A 68 23.02 20.71 10.15
CA ILE A 68 23.48 19.78 11.20
C ILE A 68 22.95 18.39 10.90
N ASN A 69 23.84 17.41 10.85
CA ASN A 69 23.46 16.01 10.69
C ASN A 69 22.91 15.44 12.01
N TYR A 70 21.59 15.44 12.15
CA TYR A 70 20.93 14.83 13.29
C TYR A 70 20.81 13.32 13.13
N ALA A 71 20.92 12.57 14.22
CA ALA A 71 20.68 11.13 14.21
C ALA A 71 19.29 10.82 13.63
N LYS A 72 19.23 9.79 12.79
CA LYS A 72 17.99 9.30 12.18
C LYS A 72 16.95 8.96 13.25
N PRO A 73 15.67 9.38 13.11
CA PRO A 73 14.61 8.94 14.00
C PRO A 73 14.40 7.43 13.91
N ASN A 74 14.44 6.77 15.07
CA ASN A 74 14.16 5.35 15.20
C ASN A 74 12.65 5.13 15.36
N MET A 75 12.10 4.24 14.55
CA MET A 75 10.71 3.79 14.69
C MET A 75 10.63 2.78 15.82
N THR A 76 9.68 2.94 16.76
CA THR A 76 9.47 2.00 17.87
C THR A 76 9.08 0.61 17.37
N ASN A 77 8.41 0.55 16.20
CA ASN A 77 8.05 -0.68 15.54
C ASN A 77 9.08 -1.00 14.44
N SER A 78 9.82 -2.10 14.59
CA SER A 78 10.83 -2.54 13.62
C SER A 78 10.27 -2.97 12.26
N ALA A 79 8.95 -3.23 12.18
CA ALA A 79 8.27 -3.48 10.91
C ALA A 79 8.00 -2.20 10.11
N ILE A 80 8.18 -1.02 10.72
CA ILE A 80 8.08 0.27 10.05
C ILE A 80 9.49 0.71 9.65
N ASN A 81 9.73 0.82 8.35
CA ASN A 81 11.01 1.28 7.83
C ASN A 81 10.80 2.48 6.91
N TYR A 82 11.81 3.32 6.79
CA TYR A 82 11.83 4.35 5.77
C TYR A 82 13.24 4.58 5.26
N TYR A 83 13.32 4.94 3.98
CA TYR A 83 14.55 5.38 3.32
C TYR A 83 14.27 6.69 2.58
N SER A 84 15.16 7.64 2.71
CA SER A 84 15.15 8.90 1.96
C SER A 84 16.16 8.83 0.83
N VAL A 85 15.75 9.31 -0.34
CA VAL A 85 16.53 9.36 -1.55
C VAL A 85 16.57 10.80 -2.03
N TYR A 86 17.77 11.27 -2.33
CA TYR A 86 18.03 12.56 -2.95
C TYR A 86 18.07 12.37 -4.48
N LYS A 87 17.41 13.26 -5.23
CA LYS A 87 17.59 13.35 -6.68
C LYS A 87 18.58 14.48 -6.99
N GLY A 88 19.82 14.11 -7.30
CA GLY A 88 20.84 15.02 -7.80
C GLY A 88 20.79 15.25 -9.30
N SER A 89 21.83 15.89 -9.82
CA SER A 89 22.05 16.12 -11.26
C SER A 89 22.31 14.84 -12.07
N ASP A 90 22.44 13.69 -11.41
CA ASP A 90 22.68 12.36 -12.01
C ASP A 90 21.78 11.31 -11.28
N PRO A 91 21.54 10.10 -11.86
CA PRO A 91 20.33 9.33 -11.59
C PRO A 91 20.23 8.91 -10.12
N ILE A 92 18.99 8.90 -9.63
CA ILE A 92 18.53 8.51 -8.29
C ILE A 92 19.39 7.37 -7.71
N GLU A 93 20.43 7.69 -6.95
CA GLU A 93 21.19 6.67 -6.21
C GLU A 93 20.31 6.21 -5.05
N LEU A 94 19.74 5.03 -5.22
CA LEU A 94 18.90 4.37 -4.24
C LEU A 94 19.79 3.88 -3.08
N SER A 95 20.27 4.81 -2.25
CA SER A 95 21.07 4.45 -1.07
C SER A 95 20.15 3.77 -0.04
N MET A 96 20.49 2.55 0.36
CA MET A 96 19.83 1.83 1.47
C MET A 96 20.08 2.51 2.82
N THR A 97 21.06 3.43 2.90
CA THR A 97 21.22 4.33 4.03
C THR A 97 20.50 5.64 3.71
N PRO A 98 19.49 6.04 4.50
CA PRO A 98 18.82 7.33 4.33
C PRO A 98 19.85 8.42 4.54
N PHE A 99 20.27 9.04 3.44
CA PHE A 99 21.28 10.08 3.43
C PHE A 99 20.57 11.43 3.40
N CYS A 100 20.59 12.13 4.53
CA CYS A 100 20.15 13.51 4.62
C CYS A 100 21.28 14.29 5.27
N GLY A 101 22.16 14.81 4.42
CA GLY A 101 23.32 15.59 4.82
C GLY A 101 23.25 17.01 4.25
N PRO A 102 23.88 17.99 4.92
CA PRO A 102 23.97 19.37 4.45
C PRO A 102 24.79 19.55 3.15
N GLU A 103 25.53 18.53 2.74
CA GLU A 103 26.46 18.58 1.61
C GLU A 103 25.78 18.76 0.23
N VAL A 104 24.45 18.82 0.18
CA VAL A 104 23.67 18.85 -1.06
C VAL A 104 22.97 20.19 -1.24
N VAL A 105 23.73 21.22 -1.60
CA VAL A 105 23.21 22.56 -1.97
C VAL A 105 23.24 22.70 -3.49
N PRO A 106 22.16 23.17 -4.16
CA PRO A 106 20.89 23.68 -3.63
C PRO A 106 19.93 22.58 -3.17
N MET A 107 18.96 22.96 -2.30
CA MET A 107 17.95 22.06 -1.73
C MET A 107 17.30 21.21 -2.83
N PRO A 108 17.57 19.90 -2.86
CA PRO A 108 17.18 19.08 -3.99
C PRO A 108 15.78 18.52 -3.81
N SER A 109 15.21 17.95 -4.88
CA SER A 109 13.99 17.18 -4.73
C SER A 109 14.27 15.93 -3.91
N PHE A 110 13.55 15.78 -2.79
CA PHE A 110 13.66 14.64 -1.87
C PHE A 110 12.52 13.66 -2.12
N ARG A 111 12.83 12.38 -2.05
CA ARG A 111 11.85 11.29 -2.04
C ARG A 111 12.05 10.46 -0.80
N SER A 112 11.04 10.38 0.06
CA SER A 112 11.03 9.46 1.20
C SER A 112 10.07 8.32 0.94
N VAL A 113 10.49 7.09 1.18
CA VAL A 113 9.63 5.90 1.04
C VAL A 113 9.53 5.21 2.37
N GLY A 114 8.32 5.12 2.89
CA GLY A 114 7.99 4.38 4.09
C GLY A 114 7.38 3.02 3.74
N THR A 115 7.75 2.00 4.50
CA THR A 115 7.30 0.62 4.32
C THR A 115 6.74 0.06 5.62
N TYR A 116 5.59 -0.61 5.53
CA TYR A 116 4.96 -1.30 6.64
C TYR A 116 4.15 -2.49 6.13
N ALA A 117 4.32 -3.66 6.75
CA ALA A 117 3.57 -4.87 6.45
C ALA A 117 3.51 -5.24 4.94
N GLY A 118 4.60 -4.99 4.19
CA GLY A 118 4.69 -5.27 2.75
C GLY A 118 4.15 -4.17 1.84
N ILE A 119 3.62 -3.07 2.40
CA ILE A 119 3.11 -1.91 1.65
C ILE A 119 4.11 -0.78 1.73
N SER A 120 4.38 -0.18 0.57
CA SER A 120 5.29 0.95 0.42
C SER A 120 4.54 2.18 -0.06
N ARG A 121 4.78 3.32 0.59
CA ARG A 121 4.22 4.63 0.22
C ARG A 121 5.36 5.64 0.15
N SER A 122 5.33 6.50 -0.87
CA SER A 122 6.36 7.50 -1.09
C SER A 122 5.81 8.92 -1.00
N MET A 123 6.59 9.80 -0.41
CA MET A 123 6.38 11.25 -0.39
C MET A 123 7.54 11.93 -1.10
N GLU A 124 7.22 12.96 -1.88
CA GLU A 124 8.19 13.69 -2.67
C GLU A 124 7.99 15.18 -2.49
N ILE A 125 9.09 15.90 -2.29
CA ILE A 125 9.11 17.36 -2.26
C ILE A 125 9.97 17.83 -3.42
N TYR A 126 9.41 18.75 -4.20
CA TYR A 126 10.07 19.38 -5.33
C TYR A 126 10.34 20.84 -5.01
N LYS A 127 11.52 21.32 -5.41
CA LYS A 127 11.78 22.76 -5.46
C LYS A 127 10.97 23.36 -6.61
N SER A 128 10.24 24.44 -6.34
CA SER A 128 9.56 25.21 -7.40
C SER A 128 10.61 25.87 -8.28
N GLU A 129 10.54 25.64 -9.59
CA GLU A 129 11.31 26.39 -10.59
C GLU A 129 10.69 27.78 -10.72
N ASN A 130 11.49 28.82 -10.47
CA ASN A 130 11.19 30.22 -10.73
C ASN A 130 12.46 30.86 -11.28
#